data_AF-A0A848RWX8-F1
#
_entry.id   AF-A0A848RWX8-F1
#
_cell.length_a   1.000
_cell.length_b   1.000
_cell.length_c   1.000
_cell.angle_alpha   90.00
_cell.angle_beta   90.00
_cell.angle_gamma   90.00
#
_symmetry.space_group_name_H-M   'P 1'
#
loop_
_entity.id
_entity.type
_entity.pdbx_description
1 polymer ?
#
loop_
_entity_poly.entity_id
_entity_poly.type
_entity_poly.pdbx_seq_one_letter_code
_entity_poly.pdbx_strand_id
1 'polypeptide(L)'
;IKESNLIDIVANAPAKVNAFISTVIKIAQHYNFGRESFFLASVRSFQEANNNYFEDLEESVLKFAKAYHLDLNQTIISKDLEEILTEEYEYIIKENELSKHEGLGDLRTIYVPRTKTLLLSSDIDEAQRTFIYAKELGYNFLEIKERLYTFPWMKFDTFDQVLNNFYASYFAGALVIPYNKIKDKLTQIFEKDTFDTSLFLNAIGSFNASPESFYQRLTNVLPKAFNIRNLFFLRFTHKAESDKFHLKKELHLSHQHAPHANEANEHYCRRWVSLKLLKDISRSKKDHKFDVQISNYPHKGMKYLLFASATKDPFKENYFRSISVGLLIDKQLQRKLNFLGDPKIKTQEVGVTCERCAIKDCEVRQAPAIVLDHAAKNKRTSQIVDTLNKKFNV
;
A
#
# COMPACT_ATOMS: atom_id res chain seq x y z
N ILE A 1 16.64 2.73 -18.10
CA ILE A 1 17.72 2.45 -19.09
C ILE A 1 17.27 3.06 -20.41
N LYS A 2 18.11 3.81 -21.12
CA LYS A 2 17.73 4.35 -22.45
C LYS A 2 17.61 3.19 -23.44
N GLU A 3 16.61 3.23 -24.30
CA GLU A 3 16.27 2.18 -25.27
C GLU A 3 17.46 1.79 -26.17
N SER A 4 18.27 2.79 -26.58
CA SER A 4 19.54 2.61 -27.31
C SER A 4 20.52 1.66 -26.60
N ASN A 5 20.63 1.77 -25.27
CA ASN A 5 21.56 0.95 -24.50
C ASN A 5 21.05 -0.49 -24.37
N LEU A 6 19.74 -0.71 -24.42
CA LEU A 6 19.17 -2.06 -24.38
C LEU A 6 19.46 -2.79 -25.71
N ILE A 7 19.29 -2.08 -26.84
CA ILE A 7 19.57 -2.59 -28.19
C ILE A 7 21.07 -2.93 -28.33
N ASP A 8 21.97 -2.05 -27.88
CA ASP A 8 23.41 -2.30 -27.93
C ASP A 8 23.84 -3.51 -27.06
N ILE A 9 23.22 -3.70 -25.90
CA ILE A 9 23.50 -4.86 -25.02
C ILE A 9 23.04 -6.17 -25.69
N VAL A 10 21.86 -6.17 -26.33
CA VAL A 10 21.31 -7.34 -27.04
C VAL A 10 22.13 -7.67 -28.28
N ALA A 11 22.57 -6.66 -29.05
CA ALA A 11 23.33 -6.85 -30.28
C ALA A 11 24.76 -7.35 -30.03
N ASN A 12 25.44 -6.87 -28.99
CA ASN A 12 26.85 -7.19 -28.74
C ASN A 12 27.08 -8.50 -27.98
N ALA A 13 26.08 -9.03 -27.28
CA ALA A 13 26.22 -10.28 -26.52
C ALA A 13 24.91 -11.11 -26.44
N PRO A 14 24.30 -11.50 -27.57
CA PRO A 14 22.98 -12.13 -27.61
C PRO A 14 22.92 -13.42 -26.78
N ALA A 15 23.99 -14.23 -26.77
CA ALA A 15 24.06 -15.44 -25.95
C ALA A 15 24.06 -15.14 -24.44
N LYS A 16 24.77 -14.09 -24.00
CA LYS A 16 24.83 -13.69 -22.58
C LYS A 16 23.50 -13.06 -22.14
N VAL A 17 22.87 -12.27 -23.01
CA VAL A 17 21.56 -11.69 -22.75
C VAL A 17 20.48 -12.77 -22.69
N ASN A 18 20.49 -13.74 -23.62
CA ASN A 18 19.58 -14.88 -23.56
C ASN A 18 19.80 -15.72 -22.29
N ALA A 19 21.05 -15.95 -21.88
CA ALA A 19 21.35 -16.65 -20.63
C ALA A 19 20.86 -15.86 -19.41
N PHE A 20 21.00 -14.53 -19.40
CA PHE A 20 20.48 -13.67 -18.35
C PHE A 20 18.95 -13.68 -18.29
N ILE A 21 18.26 -13.44 -19.41
CA ILE A 21 16.80 -13.49 -19.51
C ILE A 21 16.28 -14.87 -19.10
N SER A 22 16.90 -15.94 -19.60
CA SER A 22 16.54 -17.31 -19.22
C SER A 22 16.75 -17.58 -17.73
N THR A 23 17.80 -17.01 -17.12
CA THR A 23 18.04 -17.12 -15.68
C THR A 23 16.98 -16.35 -14.89
N VAL A 24 16.62 -15.14 -15.31
CA VAL A 24 15.53 -14.36 -14.70
C VAL A 24 14.21 -15.12 -14.79
N ILE A 25 13.89 -15.70 -15.95
CA ILE A 25 12.68 -16.52 -16.15
C ILE A 25 12.72 -17.76 -15.26
N LYS A 26 13.86 -18.47 -15.17
CA LYS A 26 14.01 -19.65 -14.30
C LYS A 26 13.90 -19.30 -12.82
N ILE A 27 14.46 -18.17 -12.39
CA ILE A 27 14.30 -17.64 -11.03
C ILE A 27 12.82 -17.35 -10.79
N ALA A 28 12.16 -16.63 -11.69
CA ALA A 28 10.73 -16.35 -11.58
C ALA A 28 9.91 -17.65 -11.47
N GLN A 29 10.17 -18.65 -12.31
CA GLN A 29 9.53 -19.97 -12.23
C GLN A 29 9.82 -20.69 -10.91
N HIS A 30 11.07 -20.70 -10.45
CA HIS A 30 11.49 -21.34 -9.20
C HIS A 30 10.84 -20.72 -7.95
N TYR A 31 10.60 -19.41 -7.98
CA TYR A 31 9.92 -18.69 -6.91
C TYR A 31 8.39 -18.61 -7.09
N ASN A 32 7.81 -19.42 -8.01
CA ASN A 32 6.38 -19.37 -8.35
C ASN A 32 5.88 -17.96 -8.69
N PHE A 33 6.76 -17.14 -9.25
CA PHE A 33 6.46 -15.78 -9.68
C PHE A 33 5.67 -15.85 -10.98
N GLY A 34 4.36 -16.00 -10.84
CA GLY A 34 3.43 -16.08 -11.95
C GLY A 34 3.32 -14.75 -12.72
N ARG A 35 2.72 -14.82 -13.90
CA ARG A 35 2.41 -13.66 -14.73
C ARG A 35 1.65 -12.57 -13.95
N GLU A 36 0.75 -12.98 -13.07
CA GLU A 36 -0.02 -12.07 -12.20
C GLU A 36 0.87 -11.26 -11.25
N SER A 37 1.79 -11.95 -10.55
CA SER A 37 2.76 -11.32 -9.65
C SER A 37 3.65 -10.33 -10.40
N PHE A 38 4.05 -10.67 -11.63
CA PHE A 38 4.84 -9.78 -12.49
C PHE A 38 4.09 -8.49 -12.85
N PHE A 39 2.83 -8.57 -13.28
CA PHE A 39 2.06 -7.37 -13.62
C PHE A 39 1.81 -6.48 -12.40
N LEU A 40 1.48 -7.06 -11.24
CA LEU A 40 1.30 -6.30 -10.00
C LEU A 40 2.60 -5.63 -9.53
N ALA A 41 3.74 -6.33 -9.63
CA ALA A 41 5.05 -5.75 -9.33
C ALA A 41 5.41 -4.63 -10.31
N SER A 42 5.08 -4.79 -11.60
CA SER A 42 5.33 -3.79 -12.64
C SER A 42 4.52 -2.50 -12.40
N VAL A 43 3.23 -2.61 -12.05
CA VAL A 43 2.42 -1.44 -11.68
C VAL A 43 2.98 -0.77 -10.43
N ARG A 44 3.43 -1.54 -9.43
CA ARG A 44 4.08 -0.97 -8.24
C ARG A 44 5.34 -0.19 -8.62
N SER A 45 6.23 -0.75 -9.43
CA SER A 45 7.42 -0.04 -9.92
C SER A 45 7.07 1.20 -10.72
N PHE A 46 5.99 1.17 -11.52
CA PHE A 46 5.47 2.32 -12.23
C PHE A 46 4.97 3.41 -11.27
N GLN A 47 4.25 3.04 -10.21
CA GLN A 47 3.87 3.98 -9.14
C GLN A 47 5.10 4.60 -8.48
N GLU A 48 6.10 3.80 -8.10
CA GLU A 48 7.33 4.26 -7.44
C GLU A 48 8.11 5.24 -8.33
N ALA A 49 8.27 4.94 -9.61
CA ALA A 49 8.97 5.80 -10.57
C ALA A 49 8.31 7.18 -10.73
N ASN A 50 6.99 7.27 -10.51
CA ASN A 50 6.22 8.51 -10.59
C ASN A 50 6.00 9.17 -9.21
N ASN A 51 6.70 8.73 -8.15
CA ASN A 51 6.44 9.14 -6.75
C ASN A 51 4.97 8.97 -6.34
N ASN A 52 4.29 8.01 -6.98
CA ASN A 52 2.88 7.68 -6.86
C ASN A 52 1.95 8.90 -6.99
N TYR A 53 2.29 9.87 -7.83
CA TYR A 53 1.45 11.02 -8.12
C TYR A 53 1.31 11.23 -9.63
N PHE A 54 0.08 11.39 -10.09
CA PHE A 54 -0.27 11.45 -11.52
C PHE A 54 -1.11 12.70 -11.78
N GLU A 55 -0.45 13.78 -12.22
CA GLU A 55 -1.06 15.10 -12.43
C GLU A 55 -2.28 15.01 -13.36
N ASP A 56 -2.17 14.31 -14.48
CA ASP A 56 -3.25 14.19 -15.48
C ASP A 56 -4.53 13.58 -14.88
N LEU A 57 -4.40 12.67 -13.91
CA LEU A 57 -5.55 12.06 -13.22
C LEU A 57 -6.16 13.03 -12.20
N GLU A 58 -5.35 13.81 -11.50
CA GLU A 58 -5.84 14.88 -10.61
C GLU A 58 -6.60 15.94 -11.41
N GLU A 59 -6.05 16.38 -12.54
CA GLU A 59 -6.71 17.30 -13.46
C GLU A 59 -8.01 16.70 -14.01
N SER A 60 -8.02 15.40 -14.34
CA SER A 60 -9.22 14.71 -14.80
C SER A 60 -10.31 14.70 -13.74
N VAL A 61 -9.97 14.53 -12.46
CA VAL A 61 -10.94 14.67 -11.35
C VAL A 61 -11.50 16.08 -11.27
N LEU A 62 -10.67 17.12 -11.45
CA LEU A 62 -11.15 18.51 -11.47
C LEU A 62 -12.08 18.78 -12.66
N LYS A 63 -11.74 18.25 -13.84
CA LYS A 63 -12.57 18.35 -15.05
C LYS A 63 -13.91 17.63 -14.85
N PHE A 64 -13.88 16.41 -14.29
CA PHE A 64 -15.07 15.63 -13.96
C PHE A 64 -15.98 16.37 -12.99
N ALA A 65 -15.42 16.82 -11.87
CA ALA A 65 -16.18 17.54 -10.84
C ALA A 65 -16.82 18.81 -11.40
N LYS A 66 -16.10 19.54 -12.27
CA LYS A 66 -16.65 20.71 -12.95
C LYS A 66 -17.76 20.36 -13.94
N ALA A 67 -17.59 19.30 -14.72
CA ALA A 67 -18.56 18.88 -15.73
C ALA A 67 -19.90 18.44 -15.10
N TYR A 68 -19.85 17.77 -13.96
CA TYR A 68 -21.03 17.25 -13.26
C TYR A 68 -21.38 18.05 -11.99
N HIS A 69 -20.87 19.29 -11.87
CA HIS A 69 -21.18 20.22 -10.79
C HIS A 69 -20.99 19.67 -9.36
N LEU A 70 -20.01 18.78 -9.16
CA LEU A 70 -19.66 18.26 -7.83
C LEU A 70 -18.79 19.26 -7.07
N ASP A 71 -19.21 19.63 -5.86
CA ASP A 71 -18.40 20.45 -4.95
C ASP A 71 -17.40 19.59 -4.17
N LEU A 72 -16.14 19.62 -4.60
CA LEU A 72 -15.03 18.92 -3.95
C LEU A 72 -14.68 19.44 -2.54
N ASN A 73 -15.27 20.54 -2.09
CA ASN A 73 -15.16 20.98 -0.69
C ASN A 73 -16.11 20.24 0.24
N GLN A 74 -17.22 19.70 -0.30
CA GLN A 74 -18.15 18.87 0.46
C GLN A 74 -17.67 17.42 0.54
N THR A 75 -18.42 16.62 1.27
CA THR A 75 -18.20 15.16 1.33
C THR A 75 -18.94 14.54 0.16
N ILE A 76 -18.21 13.90 -0.74
CA ILE A 76 -18.80 13.17 -1.87
C ILE A 76 -19.48 11.89 -1.34
N ILE A 77 -20.74 11.70 -1.70
CA ILE A 77 -21.53 10.54 -1.30
C ILE A 77 -21.94 9.69 -2.50
N SER A 78 -22.31 8.44 -2.23
CA SER A 78 -22.68 7.48 -3.27
C SER A 78 -23.87 7.93 -4.11
N LYS A 79 -24.84 8.62 -3.49
CA LYS A 79 -26.02 9.11 -4.20
C LYS A 79 -25.69 10.06 -5.35
N ASP A 80 -24.82 11.05 -5.12
CA ASP A 80 -24.43 12.03 -6.15
C ASP A 80 -23.75 11.33 -7.35
N LEU A 81 -22.97 10.28 -7.08
CA LEU A 81 -22.26 9.51 -8.10
C LEU A 81 -23.18 8.54 -8.85
N GLU A 82 -24.20 8.02 -8.18
CA GLU A 82 -25.22 7.17 -8.77
C GLU A 82 -26.09 7.91 -9.78
N GLU A 83 -26.48 9.15 -9.48
CA GLU A 83 -27.22 10.02 -10.40
C GLU A 83 -26.42 10.20 -11.70
N ILE A 84 -25.12 10.52 -11.62
CA ILE A 84 -24.27 10.64 -12.81
C ILE A 84 -24.14 9.31 -13.56
N LEU A 85 -23.94 8.18 -12.87
CA LEU A 85 -23.83 6.87 -13.53
C LEU A 85 -25.10 6.49 -14.30
N THR A 86 -26.26 6.76 -13.73
CA THR A 86 -27.56 6.37 -14.29
C THR A 86 -28.00 7.31 -15.40
N GLU A 87 -27.88 8.63 -15.22
CA GLU A 87 -28.35 9.64 -16.18
C GLU A 87 -27.40 9.83 -17.37
N GLU A 88 -26.09 9.86 -17.13
CA GLU A 88 -25.11 10.21 -18.17
C GLU A 88 -24.48 8.99 -18.83
N TYR A 89 -24.28 7.92 -18.05
CA TYR A 89 -23.63 6.69 -18.53
C TYR A 89 -24.60 5.52 -18.73
N GLU A 90 -25.90 5.72 -18.46
CA GLU A 90 -26.99 4.75 -18.65
C GLU A 90 -26.77 3.45 -17.85
N TYR A 91 -26.17 3.54 -16.66
CA TYR A 91 -26.01 2.38 -15.79
C TYR A 91 -27.35 1.92 -15.23
N ILE A 92 -27.53 0.61 -15.13
CA ILE A 92 -28.60 0.00 -14.36
C ILE A 92 -27.99 -0.56 -13.08
N ILE A 93 -28.33 0.03 -11.94
CA ILE A 93 -27.81 -0.43 -10.65
C ILE A 93 -28.76 -1.46 -10.04
N LYS A 94 -28.21 -2.62 -9.66
CA LYS A 94 -28.94 -3.69 -8.97
C LYS A 94 -28.30 -3.95 -7.62
N GLU A 95 -28.92 -3.37 -6.59
CA GLU A 95 -28.52 -3.59 -5.22
C GLU A 95 -28.79 -5.03 -4.77
N ASN A 96 -27.93 -5.55 -3.89
CA ASN A 96 -28.08 -6.85 -3.22
C ASN A 96 -28.20 -8.05 -4.19
N GLU A 97 -27.85 -7.89 -5.46
CA GLU A 97 -27.99 -8.96 -6.45
C GLU A 97 -26.97 -10.07 -6.21
N LEU A 98 -25.74 -9.72 -5.84
CA LEU A 98 -24.69 -10.72 -5.60
C LEU A 98 -25.03 -11.61 -4.40
N SER A 99 -25.70 -11.06 -3.37
CA SER A 99 -26.07 -11.79 -2.16
C SER A 99 -27.11 -12.90 -2.41
N LYS A 100 -27.73 -12.93 -3.59
CA LYS A 100 -28.64 -14.01 -4.00
C LYS A 100 -27.91 -15.27 -4.49
N HIS A 101 -26.58 -15.21 -4.63
CA HIS A 101 -25.77 -16.29 -5.18
C HIS A 101 -24.75 -16.77 -4.15
N GLU A 102 -24.81 -18.06 -3.81
CA GLU A 102 -23.80 -18.68 -2.95
C GLU A 102 -22.43 -18.75 -3.65
N GLY A 103 -21.36 -18.65 -2.87
CA GLY A 103 -19.99 -18.84 -3.36
C GLY A 103 -19.30 -17.61 -3.96
N LEU A 104 -19.96 -16.43 -3.97
CA LEU A 104 -19.34 -15.19 -4.45
C LEU A 104 -18.35 -14.55 -3.45
N GLY A 105 -18.29 -15.05 -2.22
CA GLY A 105 -17.27 -14.68 -1.23
C GLY A 105 -17.18 -13.16 -0.99
N ASP A 106 -15.96 -12.62 -1.04
CA ASP A 106 -15.69 -11.20 -0.76
C ASP A 106 -16.01 -10.25 -1.94
N LEU A 107 -16.71 -10.73 -2.98
CA LEU A 107 -17.00 -9.96 -4.18
C LEU A 107 -18.04 -8.88 -3.88
N ARG A 108 -17.67 -7.63 -4.15
CA ARG A 108 -18.50 -6.45 -3.89
C ARG A 108 -19.31 -6.06 -5.10
N THR A 109 -18.72 -6.15 -6.30
CA THR A 109 -19.40 -5.78 -7.54
C THR A 109 -19.08 -6.66 -8.73
N ILE A 110 -20.06 -6.73 -9.63
CA ILE A 110 -19.91 -7.22 -11.01
C ILE A 110 -20.51 -6.18 -11.95
N TYR A 111 -19.74 -5.70 -12.92
CA TYR A 111 -20.25 -4.91 -14.03
C TYR A 111 -20.48 -5.80 -15.25
N VAL A 112 -21.69 -5.74 -15.82
CA VAL A 112 -22.09 -6.48 -17.02
C VAL A 112 -22.15 -5.50 -18.20
N PRO A 113 -21.13 -5.45 -19.08
CA PRO A 113 -21.01 -4.39 -20.09
C PRO A 113 -22.16 -4.37 -21.10
N ARG A 114 -22.65 -5.56 -21.50
CA ARG A 114 -23.70 -5.70 -22.52
C ARG A 114 -24.99 -4.97 -22.14
N THR A 115 -25.33 -4.94 -20.85
CA THR A 115 -26.56 -4.34 -20.32
C THR A 115 -26.26 -3.12 -19.46
N LYS A 116 -25.00 -2.68 -19.41
CA LYS A 116 -24.49 -1.63 -18.51
C LYS A 116 -24.98 -1.81 -17.05
N THR A 117 -25.11 -3.05 -16.59
CA THR A 117 -25.68 -3.34 -15.28
C THR A 117 -24.59 -3.49 -14.25
N LEU A 118 -24.67 -2.73 -13.15
CA LEU A 118 -23.77 -2.86 -12.01
C LEU A 118 -24.49 -3.60 -10.89
N LEU A 119 -24.01 -4.81 -10.61
CA LEU A 119 -24.52 -5.69 -9.56
C LEU A 119 -23.72 -5.46 -8.28
N LEU A 120 -24.39 -5.21 -7.17
CA LEU A 120 -23.77 -4.93 -5.88
C LEU A 120 -24.06 -6.04 -4.86
N SER A 121 -23.10 -6.25 -3.95
CA SER A 121 -23.31 -7.02 -2.72
C SER A 121 -24.05 -6.19 -1.66
N SER A 122 -24.78 -6.86 -0.77
CA SER A 122 -25.44 -6.24 0.39
C SER A 122 -24.48 -5.74 1.45
N ASP A 123 -23.26 -6.27 1.48
CA ASP A 123 -22.33 -6.09 2.61
C ASP A 123 -21.40 -4.88 2.42
N ILE A 124 -21.67 -4.05 1.41
CA ILE A 124 -20.92 -2.82 1.16
C ILE A 124 -21.47 -1.68 1.99
N ASP A 125 -20.58 -1.02 2.74
CA ASP A 125 -20.89 0.23 3.41
C ASP A 125 -20.97 1.41 2.42
N GLU A 126 -21.42 2.56 2.91
CA GLU A 126 -21.63 3.74 2.07
C GLU A 126 -20.32 4.29 1.48
N ALA A 127 -19.21 4.25 2.22
CA ALA A 127 -17.89 4.65 1.72
C ALA A 127 -17.38 3.71 0.62
N GLN A 128 -17.61 2.40 0.76
CA GLN A 128 -17.27 1.41 -0.26
C GLN A 128 -18.12 1.59 -1.51
N ARG A 129 -19.42 1.84 -1.35
CA ARG A 129 -20.34 2.14 -2.46
C ARG A 129 -19.88 3.39 -3.22
N THR A 130 -19.55 4.47 -2.50
CA THR A 130 -19.01 5.69 -3.09
C THR A 130 -17.73 5.43 -3.87
N PHE A 131 -16.79 4.66 -3.31
CA PHE A 131 -15.55 4.32 -4.02
C PHE A 131 -15.80 3.46 -5.26
N ILE A 132 -16.73 2.50 -5.19
CA ILE A 132 -17.14 1.68 -6.33
C ILE A 132 -17.69 2.56 -7.45
N TYR A 133 -18.66 3.44 -7.15
CA TYR A 133 -19.26 4.31 -8.15
C TYR A 133 -18.24 5.29 -8.73
N ALA A 134 -17.39 5.89 -7.89
CA ALA A 134 -16.31 6.77 -8.33
C ALA A 134 -15.33 6.06 -9.27
N LYS A 135 -15.07 4.77 -9.05
CA LYS A 135 -14.21 3.96 -9.92
C LYS A 135 -14.88 3.63 -11.24
N GLU A 136 -16.18 3.32 -11.23
CA GLU A 136 -16.97 3.13 -12.45
C GLU A 136 -17.02 4.41 -13.29
N LEU A 137 -17.23 5.56 -12.66
CA LEU A 137 -17.13 6.88 -13.31
C LEU A 137 -15.73 7.14 -13.87
N GLY A 138 -14.69 6.79 -13.10
CA GLY A 138 -13.30 6.88 -13.57
C GLY A 138 -13.04 6.05 -14.83
N TYR A 139 -13.60 4.84 -14.93
CA TYR A 139 -13.48 4.05 -16.15
C TYR A 139 -14.16 4.72 -17.35
N ASN A 140 -15.34 5.31 -17.16
CA ASN A 140 -16.06 5.95 -18.26
C ASN A 140 -15.43 7.29 -18.67
N PHE A 141 -15.15 8.17 -17.71
CA PHE A 141 -14.64 9.52 -17.97
C PHE A 141 -13.22 9.52 -18.55
N LEU A 142 -12.39 8.54 -18.17
CA LEU A 142 -11.05 8.33 -18.74
C LEU A 142 -11.08 7.49 -20.04
N GLU A 143 -12.27 7.14 -20.55
CA GLU A 143 -12.48 6.33 -21.75
C GLU A 143 -11.77 4.96 -21.73
N ILE A 144 -11.64 4.36 -20.55
CA ILE A 144 -10.94 3.10 -20.34
C ILE A 144 -11.83 1.93 -20.76
N LYS A 145 -11.46 1.28 -21.87
CA LYS A 145 -12.18 0.11 -22.42
C LYS A 145 -11.64 -1.22 -21.92
N GLU A 146 -10.32 -1.35 -21.79
CA GLU A 146 -9.67 -2.56 -21.30
C GLU A 146 -9.58 -2.52 -19.76
N ARG A 147 -10.57 -3.14 -19.10
CA ARG A 147 -10.78 -3.00 -17.65
C ARG A 147 -11.22 -4.29 -16.98
N LEU A 148 -11.15 -4.28 -15.65
CA LEU A 148 -11.68 -5.34 -14.80
C LEU A 148 -13.16 -5.08 -14.51
N TYR A 149 -13.96 -6.15 -14.60
CA TYR A 149 -15.41 -6.11 -14.42
C TYR A 149 -15.87 -6.60 -13.03
N THR A 150 -14.94 -6.94 -12.15
CA THR A 150 -15.20 -7.45 -10.80
C THR A 150 -14.41 -6.65 -9.77
N PHE A 151 -14.98 -6.42 -8.59
CA PHE A 151 -14.28 -5.80 -7.47
C PHE A 151 -14.55 -6.50 -6.14
N PRO A 152 -13.51 -6.96 -5.40
CA PRO A 152 -12.13 -7.13 -5.85
C PRO A 152 -12.03 -7.96 -7.14
N TRP A 153 -10.94 -7.78 -7.89
CA TRP A 153 -10.77 -8.53 -9.13
C TRP A 153 -10.54 -10.01 -8.86
N MET A 154 -11.09 -10.88 -9.72
CA MET A 154 -10.90 -12.33 -9.63
C MET A 154 -9.69 -12.81 -10.45
N LYS A 155 -9.51 -12.25 -11.64
CA LYS A 155 -8.42 -12.56 -12.57
C LYS A 155 -8.16 -11.36 -13.48
N PHE A 156 -6.99 -11.34 -14.10
CA PHE A 156 -6.66 -10.38 -15.15
C PHE A 156 -5.75 -11.04 -16.18
N ASP A 157 -5.95 -10.68 -17.45
CA ASP A 157 -5.34 -11.35 -18.59
C ASP A 157 -4.18 -10.53 -19.19
N THR A 158 -4.11 -9.23 -18.93
CA THR A 158 -3.12 -8.31 -19.51
C THR A 158 -2.56 -7.35 -18.47
N PHE A 159 -1.41 -6.75 -18.78
CA PHE A 159 -0.84 -5.67 -17.96
C PHE A 159 -1.74 -4.43 -18.00
N ASP A 160 -2.30 -4.10 -19.17
CA ASP A 160 -3.15 -2.93 -19.37
C ASP A 160 -4.40 -2.98 -18.49
N GLN A 161 -5.04 -4.15 -18.31
CA GLN A 161 -6.14 -4.29 -17.35
C GLN A 161 -5.75 -3.91 -15.92
N VAL A 162 -4.54 -4.30 -15.47
CA VAL A 162 -4.05 -3.99 -14.12
C VAL A 162 -3.72 -2.50 -13.99
N LEU A 163 -3.07 -1.93 -15.01
CA LEU A 163 -2.71 -0.51 -15.06
C LEU A 163 -3.95 0.39 -15.13
N ASN A 164 -4.90 0.05 -15.98
CA ASN A 164 -6.17 0.75 -16.12
C ASN A 164 -7.03 0.67 -14.85
N ASN A 165 -7.05 -0.50 -14.20
CA ASN A 165 -7.68 -0.64 -12.89
C ASN A 165 -7.00 0.24 -11.83
N PHE A 166 -5.68 0.40 -11.88
CA PHE A 166 -4.94 1.35 -11.06
C PHE A 166 -5.37 2.80 -11.36
N TYR A 167 -5.41 3.22 -12.62
CA TYR A 167 -5.83 4.58 -13.00
C TYR A 167 -7.25 4.91 -12.54
N ALA A 168 -8.22 4.02 -12.77
CA ALA A 168 -9.59 4.20 -12.30
C ALA A 168 -9.68 4.26 -10.77
N SER A 169 -8.84 3.47 -10.06
CA SER A 169 -8.79 3.48 -8.60
C SER A 169 -8.11 4.74 -8.04
N TYR A 170 -7.09 5.27 -8.73
CA TYR A 170 -6.48 6.56 -8.42
C TYR A 170 -7.50 7.68 -8.59
N PHE A 171 -8.20 7.72 -9.73
CA PHE A 171 -9.27 8.68 -10.00
C PHE A 171 -10.33 8.64 -8.90
N ALA A 172 -10.83 7.45 -8.54
CA ALA A 172 -11.80 7.28 -7.46
C ALA A 172 -11.28 7.81 -6.12
N GLY A 173 -10.04 7.49 -5.76
CA GLY A 173 -9.41 7.98 -4.54
C GLY A 173 -9.24 9.50 -4.51
N ALA A 174 -8.87 10.10 -5.65
CA ALA A 174 -8.71 11.54 -5.79
C ALA A 174 -10.06 12.29 -5.82
N LEU A 175 -11.12 11.69 -6.35
CA LEU A 175 -12.48 12.25 -6.31
C LEU A 175 -13.06 12.23 -4.89
N VAL A 176 -12.98 11.08 -4.20
CA VAL A 176 -13.55 10.91 -2.85
C VAL A 176 -12.72 11.62 -1.77
N ILE A 177 -11.40 11.75 -2.01
CA ILE A 177 -10.47 12.44 -1.11
C ILE A 177 -9.72 13.53 -1.91
N PRO A 178 -10.36 14.69 -2.14
CA PRO A 178 -9.83 15.75 -2.99
C PRO A 178 -8.50 16.30 -2.51
N TYR A 179 -7.58 16.51 -3.45
CA TYR A 179 -6.18 16.89 -3.18
C TYR A 179 -6.05 18.12 -2.27
N ASN A 180 -6.78 19.20 -2.54
CA ASN A 180 -6.71 20.43 -1.76
C ASN A 180 -7.26 20.23 -0.34
N LYS A 181 -8.42 19.58 -0.21
CA LYS A 181 -9.06 19.34 1.10
C LYS A 181 -8.19 18.49 2.03
N ILE A 182 -7.56 17.42 1.54
CA ILE A 182 -6.64 16.62 2.36
C ILE A 182 -5.33 17.36 2.63
N LYS A 183 -4.79 18.12 1.67
CA LYS A 183 -3.61 18.96 1.87
C LYS A 183 -3.83 19.97 2.99
N ASP A 184 -4.97 20.64 3.04
CA ASP A 184 -5.27 21.64 4.07
C ASP A 184 -5.38 21.00 5.46
N LYS A 185 -6.05 19.85 5.57
CA LYS A 185 -6.11 19.06 6.82
C LYS A 185 -4.72 18.64 7.29
N LEU A 186 -3.87 18.14 6.39
CA LEU A 186 -2.50 17.75 6.71
C LEU A 186 -1.63 18.94 7.12
N THR A 187 -1.80 20.08 6.45
CA THR A 187 -1.08 21.33 6.79
C THR A 187 -1.40 21.75 8.23
N GLN A 188 -2.68 21.75 8.61
CA GLN A 188 -3.09 22.05 9.99
C GLN A 188 -2.51 21.09 11.03
N ILE A 189 -2.31 19.81 10.68
CA ILE A 189 -1.68 18.83 11.56
C ILE A 189 -0.18 19.10 11.67
N PHE A 190 0.50 19.33 10.54
CA PHE A 190 1.96 19.47 10.47
C PHE A 190 2.49 20.74 11.14
N GLU A 191 1.67 21.78 11.21
CA GLU A 191 1.98 23.05 11.89
C GLU A 191 1.88 22.96 13.43
N LYS A 192 1.30 21.90 14.01
CA LYS A 192 1.21 21.74 15.46
C LYS A 192 2.57 21.42 16.08
N ASP A 193 2.89 22.07 17.21
CA ASP A 193 4.12 21.79 17.97
C ASP A 193 4.12 20.42 18.66
N THR A 194 2.94 19.87 18.94
CA THR A 194 2.74 18.53 19.51
C THR A 194 1.74 17.75 18.66
N PHE A 195 1.86 16.43 18.63
CA PHE A 195 1.00 15.61 17.80
C PHE A 195 -0.40 15.49 18.40
N ASP A 196 -1.40 15.97 17.66
CA ASP A 196 -2.80 15.91 18.04
C ASP A 196 -3.50 14.72 17.38
N THR A 197 -3.67 13.65 18.15
CA THR A 197 -4.37 12.45 17.72
C THR A 197 -5.82 12.72 17.30
N SER A 198 -6.53 13.61 17.99
CA SER A 198 -7.93 13.92 17.69
C SER A 198 -8.04 14.66 16.35
N LEU A 199 -7.12 15.58 16.07
CA LEU A 199 -7.05 16.28 14.80
C LEU A 199 -6.76 15.32 13.63
N PHE A 200 -5.83 14.38 13.83
CA PHE A 200 -5.54 13.35 12.82
C PHE A 200 -6.74 12.43 12.56
N LEU A 201 -7.44 11.99 13.61
CA LEU A 201 -8.65 11.18 13.48
C LEU A 201 -9.80 11.95 12.82
N ASN A 202 -9.95 13.25 13.11
CA ASN A 202 -10.90 14.12 12.43
C ASN A 202 -10.58 14.24 10.93
N ALA A 203 -9.31 14.35 10.56
CA ALA A 203 -8.90 14.37 9.16
C ALA A 203 -9.27 13.07 8.43
N ILE A 204 -9.12 11.89 9.06
CA ILE A 204 -9.60 10.62 8.51
C ILE A 204 -11.13 10.66 8.32
N GLY A 205 -11.87 11.08 9.34
CA GLY A 205 -13.34 11.14 9.32
C GLY A 205 -13.95 12.28 8.48
N SER A 206 -13.12 13.18 7.91
CA SER A 206 -13.58 14.30 7.08
C SER A 206 -13.95 13.89 5.65
N PHE A 207 -13.75 12.62 5.30
CA PHE A 207 -13.99 12.07 3.98
C PHE A 207 -14.88 10.84 4.09
N ASN A 208 -15.67 10.60 3.05
CA ASN A 208 -16.45 9.40 2.93
C ASN A 208 -15.60 8.21 2.46
N ALA A 209 -14.63 7.83 3.28
CA ALA A 209 -13.60 6.88 2.90
C ALA A 209 -13.15 6.05 4.09
N SER A 210 -12.75 4.80 3.81
CA SER A 210 -12.13 3.97 4.85
C SER A 210 -10.76 4.53 5.27
N PRO A 211 -10.26 4.19 6.48
CA PRO A 211 -8.89 4.51 6.86
C PRO A 211 -7.87 3.97 5.84
N GLU A 212 -8.12 2.82 5.22
CA GLU A 212 -7.22 2.29 4.18
C GLU A 212 -7.13 3.25 2.97
N SER A 213 -8.27 3.76 2.50
CA SER A 213 -8.33 4.72 1.39
C SER A 213 -7.63 6.03 1.73
N PHE A 214 -7.83 6.54 2.95
CA PHE A 214 -7.12 7.74 3.44
C PHE A 214 -5.60 7.55 3.40
N TYR A 215 -5.09 6.44 3.95
CA TYR A 215 -3.65 6.17 3.98
C TYR A 215 -3.06 5.92 2.59
N GLN A 216 -3.81 5.28 1.68
CA GLN A 216 -3.41 5.19 0.28
C GLN A 216 -3.30 6.58 -0.34
N ARG A 217 -4.28 7.47 -0.10
CA ARG A 217 -4.25 8.85 -0.60
C ARG A 217 -3.07 9.66 -0.06
N LEU A 218 -2.66 9.44 1.20
CA LEU A 218 -1.44 10.05 1.75
C LEU A 218 -0.22 9.77 0.88
N THR A 219 -0.11 8.56 0.32
CA THR A 219 1.03 8.21 -0.55
C THR A 219 1.05 8.96 -1.89
N ASN A 220 -0.07 9.55 -2.32
CA ASN A 220 -0.11 10.42 -3.48
C ASN A 220 0.20 11.88 -3.09
N VAL A 221 -0.38 12.34 -1.98
CA VAL A 221 -0.37 13.76 -1.59
C VAL A 221 0.94 14.17 -0.92
N LEU A 222 1.49 13.33 -0.02
CA LEU A 222 2.70 13.67 0.73
C LEU A 222 3.92 13.97 -0.18
N PRO A 223 4.18 13.19 -1.25
CA PRO A 223 5.28 13.47 -2.17
C PRO A 223 5.12 14.77 -2.95
N LYS A 224 3.89 15.11 -3.38
CA LYS A 224 3.62 16.31 -4.19
C LYS A 224 3.50 17.57 -3.33
N ALA A 225 2.64 17.55 -2.31
CA ALA A 225 2.30 18.74 -1.54
C ALA A 225 3.39 19.15 -0.54
N PHE A 226 4.08 18.17 0.06
CA PHE A 226 5.04 18.39 1.15
C PHE A 226 6.47 17.98 0.78
N ASN A 227 6.66 17.46 -0.44
CA ASN A 227 7.92 16.91 -0.95
C ASN A 227 8.42 15.69 -0.13
N ILE A 228 7.56 15.04 0.66
CA ILE A 228 7.93 13.88 1.48
C ILE A 228 7.88 12.62 0.61
N ARG A 229 9.02 12.28 0.00
CA ARG A 229 9.15 11.14 -0.94
C ARG A 229 9.71 9.87 -0.28
N ASN A 230 10.41 10.02 0.83
CA ASN A 230 11.01 8.92 1.58
C ASN A 230 9.95 8.28 2.49
N LEU A 231 8.98 7.60 1.88
CA LEU A 231 7.89 6.94 2.60
C LEU A 231 7.63 5.51 2.10
N PHE A 232 6.97 4.74 2.96
CA PHE A 232 6.39 3.46 2.61
C PHE A 232 4.95 3.35 3.10
N PHE A 233 4.19 2.46 2.48
CA PHE A 233 2.86 2.04 2.90
C PHE A 233 2.86 0.53 3.13
N LEU A 234 2.23 0.07 4.22
CA LEU A 234 2.10 -1.35 4.55
C LEU A 234 0.65 -1.68 4.91
N ARG A 235 0.14 -2.79 4.40
CA ARG A 235 -1.13 -3.38 4.82
C ARG A 235 -0.92 -4.80 5.34
N PHE A 236 -1.19 -4.99 6.63
CA PHE A 236 -1.17 -6.29 7.27
C PHE A 236 -2.58 -6.84 7.45
N THR A 237 -2.70 -8.16 7.42
CA THR A 237 -3.90 -8.90 7.85
C THR A 237 -3.53 -9.88 8.96
N HIS A 238 -4.45 -10.07 9.90
CA HIS A 238 -4.31 -10.97 11.03
C HIS A 238 -5.66 -11.63 11.33
N LYS A 239 -5.66 -12.95 11.52
CA LYS A 239 -6.80 -13.68 12.06
C LYS A 239 -6.71 -13.70 13.58
N ALA A 240 -7.82 -13.47 14.28
CA ALA A 240 -7.88 -13.62 15.73
C ALA A 240 -7.25 -14.94 16.17
N GLU A 241 -6.60 -14.93 17.34
CA GLU A 241 -5.97 -16.11 17.97
C GLU A 241 -4.82 -16.76 17.18
N SER A 242 -4.47 -16.22 16.01
CA SER A 242 -3.30 -16.66 15.25
C SER A 242 -2.08 -15.80 15.57
N ASP A 243 -0.91 -16.42 15.76
CA ASP A 243 0.34 -15.64 15.83
C ASP A 243 0.89 -15.24 14.45
N LYS A 244 0.18 -15.52 13.36
CA LYS A 244 0.60 -15.16 12.01
C LYS A 244 0.08 -13.78 11.61
N PHE A 245 0.94 -13.04 10.93
CA PHE A 245 0.66 -11.74 10.34
C PHE A 245 1.13 -11.75 8.91
N HIS A 246 0.27 -11.31 8.00
CA HIS A 246 0.55 -11.36 6.57
C HIS A 246 0.61 -9.94 6.02
N LEU A 247 1.75 -9.54 5.45
CA LEU A 247 1.82 -8.32 4.65
C LEU A 247 1.16 -8.61 3.31
N LYS A 248 -0.01 -8.01 3.07
CA LYS A 248 -0.81 -8.24 1.86
C LYS A 248 -0.57 -7.20 0.77
N LYS A 249 -0.19 -5.98 1.16
CA LYS A 249 0.17 -4.90 0.23
C LYS A 249 1.30 -4.07 0.81
N GLU A 250 2.18 -3.62 -0.07
CA GLU A 250 3.25 -2.69 0.25
C GLU A 250 3.49 -1.76 -0.95
N LEU A 251 4.04 -0.58 -0.66
CA LEU A 251 4.52 0.38 -1.65
C LEU A 251 5.67 1.17 -1.02
N HIS A 252 6.78 1.32 -1.74
CA HIS A 252 7.96 2.04 -1.26
C HIS A 252 8.37 3.09 -2.29
N LEU A 253 8.07 4.37 -2.05
CA LEU A 253 8.35 5.40 -3.07
C LEU A 253 9.84 5.65 -3.32
N SER A 254 10.69 5.21 -2.41
CA SER A 254 12.15 5.18 -2.59
C SER A 254 12.67 3.77 -2.34
N HIS A 255 13.37 3.22 -3.33
CA HIS A 255 13.78 1.81 -3.43
C HIS A 255 14.72 1.29 -2.31
N GLN A 256 15.11 2.13 -1.35
CA GLN A 256 16.12 1.76 -0.34
C GLN A 256 15.53 1.49 1.06
N HIS A 257 14.21 1.56 1.23
CA HIS A 257 13.59 1.50 2.56
C HIS A 257 13.09 0.11 2.93
N ALA A 258 13.58 -0.39 4.06
CA ALA A 258 12.88 -1.45 4.78
C ALA A 258 11.62 -0.89 5.47
N PRO A 259 10.61 -1.72 5.71
CA PRO A 259 10.58 -3.18 5.52
C PRO A 259 9.87 -3.66 4.25
N HIS A 260 10.42 -4.65 3.56
CA HIS A 260 9.77 -5.31 2.42
C HIS A 260 9.02 -6.59 2.85
N ALA A 261 8.14 -7.07 1.97
CA ALA A 261 7.49 -8.35 2.06
C ALA A 261 8.52 -9.46 2.24
N ASN A 262 8.13 -10.40 3.09
CA ASN A 262 8.98 -11.47 3.53
C ASN A 262 8.56 -12.75 2.80
N GLU A 263 9.28 -13.08 1.75
CA GLU A 263 9.06 -14.28 0.94
C GLU A 263 9.57 -15.55 1.65
N ALA A 264 10.35 -15.41 2.73
CA ALA A 264 10.96 -16.52 3.46
C ALA A 264 10.13 -16.99 4.68
N ASN A 265 8.89 -16.52 4.84
CA ASN A 265 7.99 -16.89 5.95
C ASN A 265 8.60 -16.65 7.36
N GLU A 266 9.54 -15.72 7.47
CA GLU A 266 10.11 -15.22 8.74
C GLU A 266 9.08 -14.45 9.60
N HIS A 267 9.42 -14.14 10.86
CA HIS A 267 8.53 -13.49 11.80
C HIS A 267 8.74 -11.99 11.85
N TYR A 268 7.79 -11.21 11.34
CA TYR A 268 7.81 -9.74 11.43
C TYR A 268 7.98 -9.22 12.87
N CYS A 269 8.68 -8.09 13.00
CA CYS A 269 8.95 -7.48 14.30
C CYS A 269 7.67 -7.13 15.07
N ARG A 270 7.49 -7.74 16.25
CA ARG A 270 6.32 -7.51 17.12
C ARG A 270 6.29 -6.14 17.79
N ARG A 271 7.37 -5.36 17.70
CA ARG A 271 7.46 -3.98 18.19
C ARG A 271 6.91 -2.96 17.19
N TRP A 272 6.49 -3.36 16.00
CA TRP A 272 5.80 -2.45 15.08
C TRP A 272 4.41 -2.11 15.57
N VAL A 273 4.11 -0.80 15.60
CA VAL A 273 2.78 -0.27 15.95
C VAL A 273 1.67 -0.93 15.14
N SER A 274 1.88 -1.20 13.84
CA SER A 274 0.89 -1.86 12.98
C SER A 274 0.49 -3.26 13.47
N LEU A 275 1.45 -4.05 13.97
CA LEU A 275 1.15 -5.40 14.47
C LEU A 275 0.61 -5.38 15.89
N LYS A 276 1.09 -4.44 16.72
CA LYS A 276 0.54 -4.21 18.05
C LYS A 276 -0.94 -3.82 17.97
N LEU A 277 -1.29 -2.88 17.10
CA LEU A 277 -2.66 -2.44 16.88
C LEU A 277 -3.58 -3.59 16.44
N LEU A 278 -3.09 -4.54 15.64
CA LEU A 278 -3.84 -5.74 15.24
C LEU A 278 -4.17 -6.64 16.44
N LYS A 279 -3.22 -6.87 17.35
CA LYS A 279 -3.47 -7.62 18.60
C LYS A 279 -4.41 -6.84 19.53
N ASP A 280 -4.26 -5.54 19.58
CA ASP A 280 -5.04 -4.67 20.45
C ASP A 280 -6.49 -4.58 19.97
N ILE A 281 -6.74 -4.48 18.66
CA ILE A 281 -8.10 -4.38 18.13
C ILE A 281 -8.84 -5.72 18.22
N SER A 282 -8.15 -6.85 18.02
CA SER A 282 -8.76 -8.18 18.07
C SER A 282 -9.29 -8.56 19.45
N ARG A 283 -8.76 -7.93 20.50
CA ARG A 283 -9.22 -8.08 21.89
C ARG A 283 -10.17 -6.98 22.34
N SER A 284 -10.51 -6.03 21.46
CA SER A 284 -11.32 -4.86 21.82
C SER A 284 -12.67 -4.87 21.11
N LYS A 285 -13.63 -4.14 21.68
CA LYS A 285 -14.93 -3.89 21.04
C LYS A 285 -14.93 -2.69 20.09
N LYS A 286 -13.78 -2.04 19.87
CA LYS A 286 -13.68 -0.85 19.01
C LYS A 286 -13.58 -1.25 17.53
N ASP A 287 -14.19 -0.46 16.65
CA ASP A 287 -14.14 -0.70 15.20
C ASP A 287 -12.91 -0.11 14.53
N HIS A 288 -12.30 0.90 15.16
CA HIS A 288 -11.07 1.54 14.72
C HIS A 288 -10.13 1.78 15.89
N LYS A 289 -8.85 1.48 15.70
CA LYS A 289 -7.75 1.89 16.58
C LYS A 289 -6.68 2.60 15.75
N PHE A 290 -6.07 3.61 16.36
CA PHE A 290 -5.00 4.39 15.77
C PHE A 290 -3.89 4.60 16.80
N ASP A 291 -2.65 4.59 16.34
CA ASP A 291 -1.47 4.91 17.16
C ASP A 291 -0.33 5.43 16.27
N VAL A 292 0.61 6.15 16.89
CA VAL A 292 1.78 6.76 16.25
C VAL A 292 3.06 6.27 16.94
N GLN A 293 4.09 6.00 16.15
CA GLN A 293 5.36 5.49 16.68
C GLN A 293 6.53 6.01 15.87
N ILE A 294 7.65 6.32 16.54
CA ILE A 294 8.94 6.44 15.87
C ILE A 294 9.64 5.09 15.94
N SER A 295 9.85 4.46 14.80
CA SER A 295 10.60 3.21 14.68
C SER A 295 12.06 3.52 14.39
N ASN A 296 12.95 3.22 15.34
CA ASN A 296 14.40 3.31 15.16
C ASN A 296 14.95 1.94 14.71
N TYR A 297 15.66 1.91 13.59
CA TYR A 297 16.35 0.73 13.07
C TYR A 297 17.85 0.87 13.33
N PRO A 298 18.35 0.42 14.49
CA PRO A 298 19.70 0.77 14.96
C PRO A 298 20.80 0.30 13.99
N HIS A 299 20.64 -0.86 13.36
CA HIS A 299 21.62 -1.39 12.39
C HIS A 299 21.66 -0.66 11.05
N LYS A 300 20.59 0.07 10.71
CA LYS A 300 20.50 0.82 9.46
C LYS A 300 20.73 2.32 9.64
N GLY A 301 20.76 2.80 10.89
CA GLY A 301 20.85 4.23 11.18
C GLY A 301 19.63 5.02 10.69
N MET A 302 18.49 4.37 10.50
CA MET A 302 17.27 4.97 9.95
C MET A 302 16.18 5.03 11.00
N LYS A 303 15.45 6.15 11.04
CA LYS A 303 14.26 6.34 11.88
C LYS A 303 13.07 6.66 11.00
N TYR A 304 11.91 6.11 11.33
CA TYR A 304 10.67 6.39 10.62
C TYR A 304 9.59 6.84 11.60
N LEU A 305 8.87 7.90 11.28
CA LEU A 305 7.60 8.24 11.91
C LEU A 305 6.50 7.40 11.26
N LEU A 306 5.80 6.57 12.02
CA LEU A 306 4.72 5.73 11.54
C LEU A 306 3.38 6.25 12.07
N PHE A 307 2.45 6.47 11.16
CA PHE A 307 1.03 6.50 11.47
C PHE A 307 0.44 5.13 11.18
N ALA A 308 -0.38 4.59 12.06
CA ALA A 308 -1.02 3.30 11.83
C ALA A 308 -2.47 3.29 12.31
N SER A 309 -3.34 2.69 11.49
CA SER A 309 -4.71 2.35 11.84
C SER A 309 -4.92 0.85 11.81
N ALA A 310 -5.83 0.34 12.63
CA ALA A 310 -6.35 -1.01 12.56
C ALA A 310 -7.88 -1.00 12.60
N THR A 311 -8.49 -1.88 11.81
CA THR A 311 -9.95 -2.07 11.71
C THR A 311 -10.27 -3.55 11.60
N LYS A 312 -11.52 -3.92 11.90
CA LYS A 312 -12.05 -5.25 11.52
C LYS A 312 -12.04 -5.40 10.00
N ASP A 313 -11.86 -6.62 9.51
CA ASP A 313 -12.10 -6.91 8.10
C ASP A 313 -13.62 -6.92 7.86
N PRO A 314 -14.14 -6.11 6.93
CA PRO A 314 -15.58 -6.01 6.70
C PRO A 314 -16.19 -7.26 6.04
N PHE A 315 -15.38 -8.15 5.44
CA PHE A 315 -15.86 -9.32 4.70
C PHE A 315 -15.52 -10.64 5.38
N LYS A 316 -14.57 -10.62 6.33
CA LYS A 316 -14.07 -11.83 6.99
C LYS A 316 -14.22 -11.75 8.49
N GLU A 317 -15.13 -12.57 9.02
CA GLU A 317 -15.30 -12.72 10.46
C GLU A 317 -13.99 -13.09 11.15
N ASN A 318 -13.72 -12.45 12.29
CA ASN A 318 -12.50 -12.65 13.08
C ASN A 318 -11.19 -12.33 12.36
N TYR A 319 -11.24 -11.59 11.25
CA TYR A 319 -10.05 -11.00 10.62
C TYR A 319 -9.97 -9.51 10.91
N PHE A 320 -8.73 -9.03 10.97
CA PHE A 320 -8.38 -7.65 11.22
C PHE A 320 -7.33 -7.22 10.22
N ARG A 321 -7.39 -5.94 9.86
CA ARG A 321 -6.43 -5.29 8.96
C ARG A 321 -5.78 -4.11 9.65
N SER A 322 -4.49 -3.93 9.43
CA SER A 322 -3.78 -2.71 9.78
C SER A 322 -3.15 -2.09 8.56
N ILE A 323 -3.21 -0.77 8.51
CA ILE A 323 -2.65 0.05 7.46
C ILE A 323 -1.71 1.05 8.13
N SER A 324 -0.52 1.22 7.58
CA SER A 324 0.44 2.21 8.05
C SER A 324 1.15 2.91 6.92
N VAL A 325 1.51 4.17 7.18
CA VAL A 325 2.43 4.96 6.37
C VAL A 325 3.60 5.32 7.27
N GLY A 326 4.81 4.97 6.82
CA GLY A 326 6.06 5.31 7.49
C GLY A 326 6.80 6.38 6.71
N LEU A 327 7.22 7.45 7.39
CA LEU A 327 7.96 8.58 6.82
C LEU A 327 9.38 8.58 7.38
N LEU A 328 10.40 8.56 6.52
CA LEU A 328 11.79 8.64 6.97
C LEU A 328 12.03 9.97 7.68
N ILE A 329 12.59 9.92 8.89
CA ILE A 329 13.03 11.10 9.64
C ILE A 329 14.39 11.53 9.09
N ASP A 330 14.34 12.27 7.99
CA ASP A 330 15.47 12.99 7.41
C ASP A 330 15.39 14.50 7.72
N LYS A 331 16.40 15.25 7.28
CA LYS A 331 16.43 16.72 7.46
C LYS A 331 15.23 17.42 6.83
N GLN A 332 14.63 16.82 5.80
CA GLN A 332 13.50 17.41 5.13
C GLN A 332 12.23 17.22 5.94
N LEU A 333 11.95 16.01 6.45
CA LEU A 333 10.80 15.76 7.32
C LEU A 333 10.92 16.58 8.61
N GLN A 334 12.13 16.70 9.17
CA GLN A 334 12.40 17.52 10.35
C GLN A 334 12.06 19.01 10.19
N ARG A 335 12.16 19.54 8.97
CA ARG A 335 11.76 20.92 8.66
C ARG A 335 10.26 21.07 8.41
N LYS A 336 9.56 19.96 8.18
CA LYS A 336 8.13 19.96 7.83
C LYS A 336 7.22 19.63 9.01
N LEU A 337 7.70 18.84 9.97
CA LEU A 337 6.92 18.39 11.13
C LEU A 337 7.52 18.95 12.42
N ASN A 338 6.78 19.81 13.11
CA ASN A 338 7.23 20.42 14.37
C ASN A 338 7.21 19.43 15.55
N PHE A 339 6.31 18.45 15.51
CA PHE A 339 6.04 17.53 16.62
C PHE A 339 6.93 16.26 16.65
N LEU A 340 7.98 16.15 15.83
CA LEU A 340 8.84 14.95 15.85
C LEU A 340 9.54 14.72 17.20
N GLY A 341 9.74 15.79 17.98
CA GLY A 341 10.30 15.74 19.33
C GLY A 341 9.25 15.56 20.45
N ASP A 342 7.97 15.38 20.11
CA ASP A 342 6.91 15.26 21.10
C ASP A 342 7.11 13.99 21.96
N PRO A 343 7.26 14.12 23.29
CA PRO A 343 7.47 12.98 24.19
C PRO A 343 6.30 11.98 24.21
N LYS A 344 5.11 12.38 23.73
CA LYS A 344 3.97 11.45 23.57
C LYS A 344 4.20 10.43 22.45
N ILE A 345 5.03 10.73 21.46
CA ILE A 345 5.35 9.80 20.37
C ILE A 345 6.42 8.84 20.83
N LYS A 346 6.03 7.59 21.06
CA LYS A 346 6.96 6.57 21.56
C LYS A 346 7.98 6.22 20.49
N THR A 347 9.27 6.35 20.84
CA THR A 347 10.37 5.79 20.06
C THR A 347 10.61 4.34 20.47
N GLN A 348 10.75 3.45 19.50
CA GLN A 348 10.98 2.02 19.71
C GLN A 348 12.14 1.53 18.85
N GLU A 349 13.06 0.77 19.44
CA GLU A 349 14.07 0.02 18.71
C GLU A 349 13.42 -1.20 18.05
N VAL A 350 13.45 -1.26 16.72
CA VAL A 350 12.76 -2.30 15.95
C VAL A 350 13.69 -3.00 14.95
N GLY A 351 13.30 -4.22 14.58
CA GLY A 351 13.88 -4.97 13.46
C GLY A 351 12.89 -5.06 12.30
N VAL A 352 13.26 -5.79 11.24
CA VAL A 352 12.35 -6.15 10.15
C VAL A 352 11.66 -7.48 10.45
N THR A 353 12.46 -8.54 10.58
CA THR A 353 12.04 -9.88 11.02
C THR A 353 12.93 -10.35 12.16
N CYS A 354 12.44 -11.27 13.00
CA CYS A 354 13.17 -11.77 14.16
C CYS A 354 14.48 -12.46 13.73
N GLU A 355 14.41 -13.24 12.66
CA GLU A 355 15.47 -14.05 12.04
C GLU A 355 16.64 -13.21 11.54
N ARG A 356 16.40 -11.92 11.27
CA ARG A 356 17.38 -10.94 10.78
C ARG A 356 17.66 -9.80 11.76
N CYS A 357 17.06 -9.84 12.95
CA CYS A 357 17.14 -8.76 13.92
C CYS A 357 18.33 -8.96 14.86
N ALA A 358 19.23 -7.98 14.96
CA ALA A 358 20.38 -8.04 15.88
C ALA A 358 20.12 -7.44 17.27
N ILE A 359 18.90 -6.98 17.57
CA ILE A 359 18.49 -6.59 18.93
C ILE A 359 18.48 -7.85 19.81
N LYS A 360 19.38 -7.92 20.79
CA LYS A 360 19.58 -9.14 21.61
C LYS A 360 18.50 -9.29 22.68
N ASP A 361 18.23 -8.20 23.38
CA ASP A 361 17.28 -8.05 24.48
C ASP A 361 15.87 -7.72 23.96
N CYS A 362 15.27 -8.68 23.26
CA CYS A 362 13.92 -8.53 22.71
C CYS A 362 12.93 -9.51 23.35
N GLU A 363 12.17 -9.04 24.33
CA GLU A 363 11.14 -9.81 25.06
C GLU A 363 10.02 -10.35 24.18
N VAL A 364 9.78 -9.70 23.02
CA VAL A 364 8.73 -10.06 22.06
C VAL A 364 9.29 -10.79 20.84
N ARG A 365 10.54 -11.28 20.91
CA ARG A 365 11.17 -12.07 19.85
C ARG A 365 10.42 -13.37 19.63
N GLN A 366 10.24 -13.77 18.37
CA GLN A 366 9.50 -14.98 18.00
C GLN A 366 10.40 -16.07 17.44
N ALA A 367 11.59 -15.68 16.95
CA ALA A 367 12.57 -16.59 16.39
C ALA A 367 14.01 -16.11 16.69
N PRO A 368 14.98 -17.03 16.82
CA PRO A 368 16.40 -16.69 16.91
C PRO A 368 16.88 -16.00 15.62
N ALA A 369 17.96 -15.22 15.71
CA ALA A 369 18.51 -14.45 14.60
C ALA A 369 19.35 -15.29 13.63
N ILE A 370 18.78 -16.40 13.14
CA ILE A 370 19.48 -17.44 12.36
C ILE A 370 20.23 -16.89 11.16
N VAL A 371 19.71 -15.86 10.49
CA VAL A 371 20.35 -15.26 9.31
C VAL A 371 21.65 -14.55 9.71
N LEU A 372 21.65 -13.89 10.86
CA LEU A 372 22.84 -13.21 11.39
C LEU A 372 23.87 -14.23 11.88
N ASP A 373 23.42 -15.32 12.52
CA ASP A 373 24.30 -16.40 12.97
C ASP A 373 24.99 -17.08 11.78
N HIS A 374 24.25 -17.35 10.70
CA HIS A 374 24.80 -17.89 9.46
C HIS A 374 25.79 -16.93 8.80
N ALA A 375 25.45 -15.64 8.72
CA ALA A 375 26.36 -14.62 8.17
C ALA A 375 27.66 -14.51 8.97
N ALA A 376 27.57 -14.53 10.30
CA ALA A 376 28.74 -14.51 11.18
C ALA A 376 29.61 -15.77 11.01
N LYS A 377 28.99 -16.95 10.91
CA LYS A 377 29.69 -18.22 10.63
C LYS A 377 30.41 -18.16 9.29
N ASN A 378 29.75 -17.74 8.21
CA ASN A 378 30.34 -17.63 6.88
C ASN A 378 31.51 -16.64 6.86
N LYS A 379 31.37 -15.49 7.55
CA LYS A 379 32.46 -14.51 7.67
C LYS A 379 33.68 -15.12 8.39
N ARG A 380 33.46 -15.85 9.48
CA ARG A 380 34.55 -16.55 10.20
C ARG A 380 35.22 -17.60 9.31
N THR A 381 34.44 -18.40 8.59
CA THR A 381 34.98 -19.39 7.64
C THR A 381 35.80 -18.73 6.54
N SER A 382 35.31 -17.63 5.94
CA SER A 382 36.05 -16.87 4.92
C SER A 382 37.39 -16.37 5.44
N GLN A 383 37.42 -15.80 6.66
CA GLN A 383 38.66 -15.33 7.28
C GLN A 383 39.67 -16.46 7.53
N ILE A 384 39.18 -17.65 7.92
CA ILE A 384 40.03 -18.83 8.08
C ILE A 384 40.60 -19.27 6.73
N VAL A 385 39.77 -19.32 5.68
CA VAL A 385 40.19 -19.68 4.32
C VAL A 385 41.24 -18.68 3.80
N ASP A 386 41.02 -17.38 3.96
CA ASP A 386 41.98 -16.34 3.55
C ASP A 386 43.32 -16.50 4.29
N THR A 387 43.27 -16.83 5.57
CA THR A 387 44.46 -17.08 6.39
C THR A 387 45.21 -18.32 5.91
N LEU A 388 44.50 -19.40 5.58
CA LEU A 388 45.08 -20.63 5.05
C LEU A 388 45.68 -20.41 3.65
N ASN A 389 44.97 -19.72 2.76
CA ASN A 389 45.45 -19.38 1.42
C ASN A 389 46.74 -18.54 1.50
N LYS A 390 46.82 -17.54 2.38
CA LYS A 390 48.05 -16.78 2.61
C LYS A 390 49.20 -17.63 3.17
N LYS A 391 48.87 -18.65 3.98
CA LYS A 391 49.87 -19.53 4.59
C LYS A 391 50.44 -20.56 3.60
N PHE A 392 49.66 -21.00 2.62
CA PHE A 392 50.00 -22.11 1.72
C PHE A 392 50.13 -21.74 0.24
N ASN A 393 49.87 -20.49 -0.17
CA ASN A 393 50.38 -19.97 -1.45
C ASN A 393 51.87 -19.65 -1.29
N VAL A 394 52.72 -20.59 -1.71
CA VAL A 394 54.15 -20.39 -1.97
C VAL A 394 54.33 -20.05 -3.44
#